data_AF-A0A2N0XFD5-F1
#
_entry.id   AF-A0A2N0XFD5-F1
#
_cell.length_a   1.000
_cell.length_b   1.000
_cell.length_c   1.000
_cell.angle_alpha   90.00
_cell.angle_beta   90.00
_cell.angle_gamma   90.00
#
_symmetry.space_group_name_H-M   'P 1'
#
loop_
_entity.id
_entity.type
_entity.pdbx_description
1 polymer ?
#
loop_
_entity_poly.entity_id
_entity_poly.type
_entity_poly.pdbx_seq_one_letter_code
_entity_poly.pdbx_strand_id
1 'polypeptide(L)'
;MYFKNKHGEVAWNYALTTGEESFLEVPVIKNGKIHFTLVVKREGDRIYFKTDPNEKSKSFFEILMFKNRKELSGTLKENPKDAQAKSACITITKTVTWTDTITGEVLQIDHFTETRCSPVGPYLDCTDLSVNSSCGSGNGGDSGGGGGGGSGNGYPYPDTQDQTPCEKTKNRLLLPGVQPKIDELKAQSVLGGEKGVKFKLDGTPSPTITGKAHSVNFGNTTGYAGGYHNHTPAGIPMFSPGDINQLLSFARAQPTSSNNTGNAYLGMVAPNGMHYVMNFNGAYEDALKDFSQENIDNFTKLYRDTERELTDFEINGNTYINPDGKINNLGVEILFFQTLKNMGLNGKIILQRIDVNNTIQNIEVTTNNQLVTTSCS
;
A
#
# COMPACT_ATOMS: atom_id res chain seq x y z
N MET A 1 7.08 15.65 21.48
CA MET A 1 6.59 15.97 22.84
C MET A 1 5.95 17.36 22.95
N TYR A 2 6.46 18.39 22.27
CA TYR A 2 5.94 19.78 22.33
C TYR A 2 4.45 19.93 21.95
N PHE A 3 4.01 19.32 20.84
CA PHE A 3 2.62 19.44 20.38
C PHE A 3 1.61 18.86 21.38
N LYS A 4 1.86 17.66 21.91
CA LYS A 4 0.97 17.01 22.89
C LYS A 4 0.76 17.86 24.13
N ASN A 5 1.84 18.45 24.65
CA ASN A 5 1.79 19.29 25.85
C ASN A 5 1.05 20.62 25.60
N LYS A 6 1.22 21.23 24.40
CA LYS A 6 0.63 22.52 24.08
C LYS A 6 -0.82 22.41 23.60
N HIS A 7 -1.13 21.43 22.77
CA HIS A 7 -2.38 21.35 22.00
C HIS A 7 -3.27 20.17 22.35
N GLY A 8 -2.75 19.11 22.98
CA GLY A 8 -3.50 17.90 23.30
C GLY A 8 -3.11 16.70 22.44
N GLU A 9 -3.83 15.60 22.62
CA GLU A 9 -3.58 14.32 21.95
C GLU A 9 -4.40 14.19 20.68
N VAL A 10 -3.75 13.85 19.57
CA VAL A 10 -4.44 13.59 18.30
C VAL A 10 -5.08 12.20 18.37
N ALA A 11 -6.39 12.13 18.15
CA ALA A 11 -7.16 10.90 18.26
C ALA A 11 -7.29 10.21 16.89
N TRP A 12 -6.18 9.64 16.42
CA TRP A 12 -6.06 9.01 15.09
C TRP A 12 -7.11 7.94 14.79
N ASN A 13 -7.60 7.23 15.81
CA ASN A 13 -8.65 6.22 15.68
C ASN A 13 -10.00 6.78 15.20
N TYR A 14 -10.17 8.11 15.22
CA TYR A 14 -11.35 8.82 14.77
C TYR A 14 -11.06 9.71 13.55
N ALA A 15 -9.93 9.51 12.89
CA ALA A 15 -9.62 10.25 11.67
C ALA A 15 -10.62 9.90 10.55
N LEU A 16 -11.05 10.92 9.82
CA LEU A 16 -11.89 10.81 8.64
C LEU A 16 -11.10 11.26 7.42
N THR A 17 -11.24 10.55 6.30
CA THR A 17 -10.61 10.91 5.03
C THR A 17 -11.65 11.09 3.94
N THR A 18 -11.35 11.92 2.94
CA THR A 18 -12.21 12.15 1.76
C THR A 18 -11.38 12.58 0.55
N GLY A 19 -11.98 12.52 -0.64
CA GLY A 19 -11.37 12.95 -1.90
C GLY A 19 -10.07 12.23 -2.20
N GLU A 20 -10.10 10.89 -2.27
CA GLU A 20 -8.89 10.07 -2.53
C GLU A 20 -7.76 10.30 -1.51
N GLU A 21 -8.12 10.45 -0.22
CA GLU A 21 -7.20 10.79 0.87
C GLU A 21 -6.39 12.09 0.66
N SER A 22 -6.79 12.94 -0.29
CA SER A 22 -6.22 14.29 -0.42
C SER A 22 -6.59 15.20 0.75
N PHE A 23 -7.49 14.74 1.61
CA PHE A 23 -7.96 15.47 2.77
C PHE A 23 -8.27 14.52 3.94
N LEU A 24 -7.77 14.87 5.12
CA LEU A 24 -8.00 14.18 6.39
C LEU A 24 -8.43 15.18 7.46
N GLU A 25 -9.41 14.81 8.27
CA GLU A 25 -9.78 15.52 9.49
C GLU A 25 -9.62 14.59 10.70
N VAL A 26 -8.99 15.07 11.78
CA VAL A 26 -8.81 14.29 13.00
C VAL A 26 -8.99 15.17 14.25
N PRO A 27 -9.74 14.71 15.27
CA PRO A 27 -9.91 15.49 16.48
C PRO A 27 -8.64 15.51 17.34
N VAL A 28 -8.36 16.67 17.94
CA VAL A 28 -7.33 16.82 18.98
C VAL A 28 -8.00 16.99 20.34
N ILE A 29 -7.73 16.07 21.27
CA ILE A 29 -8.34 16.01 22.60
C ILE A 29 -7.43 16.69 23.62
N LYS A 30 -7.98 17.62 24.39
CA LYS A 30 -7.30 18.20 25.55
C LYS A 30 -8.27 18.28 26.71
N ASN A 31 -7.86 17.80 27.88
CA ASN A 31 -8.66 17.82 29.11
C ASN A 31 -10.05 17.18 28.94
N GLY A 32 -10.14 16.06 28.21
CA GLY A 32 -11.39 15.31 28.02
C GLY A 32 -12.42 15.97 27.09
N LYS A 33 -12.03 16.97 26.30
CA LYS A 33 -12.88 17.61 25.27
C LYS A 33 -12.11 17.74 23.96
N ILE A 34 -12.85 17.89 22.85
CA ILE A 34 -12.26 18.21 21.56
C ILE A 34 -11.80 19.67 21.61
N HIS A 35 -10.49 19.90 21.50
CA HIS A 35 -9.88 21.23 21.55
C HIS A 35 -9.99 21.94 20.20
N PHE A 36 -9.67 21.22 19.12
CA PHE A 36 -9.88 21.63 17.72
C PHE A 36 -9.78 20.39 16.82
N THR A 37 -10.11 20.55 15.53
CA THR A 37 -9.89 19.52 14.52
C THR A 37 -8.61 19.85 13.75
N LEU A 38 -7.72 18.87 13.62
CA LEU A 38 -6.57 18.96 12.74
C LEU A 38 -7.01 18.53 11.33
N VAL A 39 -6.83 19.41 10.37
CA VAL A 39 -7.07 19.15 8.95
C VAL A 39 -5.72 18.96 8.28
N VAL A 40 -5.63 17.92 7.48
CA VAL A 40 -4.45 17.59 6.69
C VAL A 40 -4.87 17.57 5.23
N LYS A 41 -4.26 18.43 4.42
CA LYS A 41 -4.50 18.47 2.98
C LYS A 41 -3.26 18.02 2.24
N ARG A 42 -3.43 17.18 1.24
CA ARG A 42 -2.40 16.82 0.27
C ARG A 42 -2.61 17.64 -1.00
N GLU A 43 -1.56 18.29 -1.48
CA GLU A 43 -1.51 18.88 -2.81
C GLU A 43 -0.24 18.36 -3.50
N GLY A 44 -0.42 17.53 -4.53
CA GLY A 44 0.70 16.86 -5.20
C GLY A 44 1.51 15.97 -4.25
N ASP A 45 2.81 16.23 -4.17
CA ASP A 45 3.79 15.55 -3.31
C ASP A 45 3.95 16.22 -1.95
N ARG A 46 3.03 17.11 -1.53
CA ARG A 46 3.15 17.85 -0.26
C ARG A 46 1.92 17.74 0.64
N ILE A 47 2.19 17.64 1.93
CA ILE A 47 1.22 17.62 3.03
C ILE A 47 1.24 18.97 3.74
N TYR A 48 0.04 19.48 4.01
CA TYR A 48 -0.19 20.70 4.74
C TYR A 48 -1.06 20.39 5.95
N PHE A 49 -0.60 20.80 7.13
CA PHE A 49 -1.34 20.69 8.37
C PHE A 49 -1.98 22.03 8.69
N LYS A 50 -3.26 22.01 9.05
CA LYS A 50 -4.00 23.19 9.45
C LYS A 50 -4.87 22.87 10.65
N THR A 51 -4.91 23.76 11.63
CA THR A 51 -5.96 23.72 12.65
C THR A 51 -7.24 24.27 12.05
N ASP A 52 -8.31 23.48 12.06
CA ASP A 52 -9.64 23.96 11.73
C ASP A 52 -10.41 24.29 13.01
N PRO A 53 -10.65 25.58 13.30
CA PRO A 53 -11.45 26.01 14.43
C PRO A 53 -12.96 25.87 14.20
N ASN A 54 -13.41 25.30 13.08
CA ASN A 54 -14.83 25.13 12.77
C ASN A 54 -15.57 24.32 13.85
N GLU A 55 -16.48 24.99 14.55
CA GLU A 55 -17.29 24.40 15.63
C GLU A 55 -18.19 23.27 15.14
N LYS A 56 -18.50 23.16 13.83
CA LYS A 56 -19.30 22.05 13.28
C LYS A 56 -18.54 20.73 13.27
N SER A 57 -17.29 20.72 12.80
CA SER A 57 -16.45 19.51 12.80
C SER A 57 -16.11 19.09 14.22
N LYS A 58 -15.84 20.06 15.10
CA LYS A 58 -15.66 19.82 16.53
C LYS A 58 -16.91 19.22 17.18
N SER A 59 -18.09 19.78 16.93
CA SER A 59 -19.38 19.27 17.43
C SER A 59 -19.66 17.84 16.94
N PHE A 60 -19.33 17.56 15.67
CA PHE A 60 -19.45 16.20 15.11
C PHE A 60 -18.59 15.20 15.90
N PHE A 61 -17.31 15.52 16.14
CA PHE A 61 -16.42 14.65 16.90
C PHE A 61 -16.80 14.57 18.39
N GLU A 62 -17.31 15.64 18.99
CA GLU A 62 -17.84 15.60 20.36
C GLU A 62 -19.03 14.64 20.48
N ILE A 63 -19.93 14.64 19.50
CA ILE A 63 -21.05 13.69 19.43
C ILE A 63 -20.52 12.27 19.24
N LEU A 64 -19.59 12.06 18.30
CA LEU A 64 -19.05 10.76 17.97
C LEU A 64 -18.29 10.10 19.14
N MET A 65 -17.55 10.91 19.91
CA MET A 65 -16.61 10.42 20.91
C MET A 65 -17.15 10.42 22.34
N PHE A 66 -18.00 11.40 22.70
CA PHE A 66 -18.33 11.65 24.10
C PHE A 66 -19.82 11.58 24.44
N LYS A 67 -20.73 11.60 23.45
CA LYS A 67 -22.17 11.49 23.74
C LYS A 67 -22.62 10.03 23.85
N ASN A 68 -23.43 9.76 24.87
CA ASN A 68 -24.09 8.46 25.03
C ASN A 68 -25.10 8.26 23.90
N ARG A 69 -25.02 7.12 23.20
CA ARG A 69 -25.84 6.80 22.03
C ARG A 69 -27.35 6.86 22.31
N LYS A 70 -27.76 6.67 23.57
CA LYS A 70 -29.16 6.71 24.02
C LYS A 70 -29.72 8.13 24.20
N GLU A 71 -28.87 9.16 24.16
CA GLU A 71 -29.25 10.56 24.39
C GLU A 71 -29.31 11.38 23.07
N LEU A 72 -29.14 10.72 21.93
CA LEU A 72 -29.21 11.34 20.62
C LEU A 72 -30.67 11.45 20.15
N SER A 73 -31.27 12.63 20.31
CA SER A 73 -32.54 13.02 19.67
C SER A 73 -32.32 14.21 18.73
N GLY A 74 -32.72 14.09 17.47
CA GLY A 74 -32.56 15.16 16.48
C GLY A 74 -33.89 15.67 15.92
N THR A 75 -34.05 16.99 15.87
CA THR A 75 -34.98 17.67 14.96
C THR A 75 -34.22 18.83 14.33
N LEU A 76 -34.23 18.91 13.00
CA LEU A 76 -33.57 19.98 12.26
C LEU A 76 -34.37 21.28 12.42
N LYS A 77 -33.74 22.32 12.96
CA LYS A 77 -34.25 23.70 12.84
C LYS A 77 -33.52 24.39 11.70
N GLU A 78 -34.22 24.57 10.59
CA GLU A 78 -33.80 25.44 9.50
C GLU A 78 -34.00 26.90 9.93
N ASN A 79 -32.93 27.70 9.92
CA ASN A 79 -33.05 29.16 9.90
C ASN A 79 -32.78 29.62 8.47
N PRO A 80 -33.79 30.16 7.76
CA PRO A 80 -33.60 30.72 6.44
C PRO A 80 -33.26 32.20 6.57
N LYS A 81 -32.03 32.56 6.21
CA LYS A 81 -31.62 33.82 5.55
C LYS A 81 -30.10 33.92 5.59
N ASP A 82 -29.46 33.67 4.46
CA ASP A 82 -28.57 34.66 3.85
C ASP A 82 -28.31 34.26 2.39
N ALA A 83 -28.46 35.25 1.52
CA ALA A 83 -28.38 35.11 0.08
C ALA A 83 -26.98 35.50 -0.42
N GLN A 84 -26.61 34.83 -1.52
CA GLN A 84 -25.53 35.17 -2.47
C GLN A 84 -24.10 34.75 -2.12
N ALA A 85 -23.67 33.63 -2.73
CA ALA A 85 -22.47 33.57 -3.56
C ALA A 85 -22.53 32.30 -4.43
N LYS A 86 -22.23 32.42 -5.73
CA LYS A 86 -22.20 31.30 -6.68
C LYS A 86 -21.13 30.28 -6.25
N SER A 87 -21.55 29.08 -5.89
CA SER A 87 -20.71 28.05 -5.27
C SER A 87 -20.66 26.77 -6.11
N ALA A 88 -19.48 26.18 -6.28
CA ALA A 88 -19.39 24.79 -6.73
C ALA A 88 -19.87 23.91 -5.58
N CYS A 89 -20.93 23.16 -5.84
CA CYS A 89 -21.57 22.31 -4.85
C CYS A 89 -21.20 20.86 -5.13
N ILE A 90 -20.61 20.19 -4.14
CA ILE A 90 -20.35 18.76 -4.15
C ILE A 90 -21.42 18.07 -3.34
N THR A 91 -22.13 17.15 -3.97
CA THR A 91 -23.14 16.31 -3.33
C THR A 91 -22.45 15.04 -2.84
N ILE A 92 -22.38 14.88 -1.53
CA ILE A 92 -21.81 13.71 -0.88
C ILE A 92 -22.97 12.79 -0.49
N THR A 93 -23.02 11.62 -1.11
CA THR A 93 -23.97 10.56 -0.73
C THR A 93 -23.23 9.55 0.14
N LYS A 94 -23.62 9.46 1.41
CA LYS A 94 -23.15 8.45 2.35
C LYS A 94 -24.20 7.35 2.45
N THR A 95 -23.82 6.14 2.10
CA THR A 95 -24.66 4.96 2.29
C THR A 95 -24.15 4.20 3.50
N VAL A 96 -25.00 3.99 4.48
CA VAL A 96 -24.70 3.17 5.65
C VAL A 96 -25.52 1.89 5.55
N THR A 97 -24.82 0.76 5.45
CA THR A 97 -25.43 -0.56 5.39
C THR A 97 -25.26 -1.23 6.74
N TRP A 98 -26.39 -1.55 7.38
CA TRP A 98 -26.45 -2.26 8.64
C TRP A 98 -26.68 -3.74 8.37
N THR A 99 -25.77 -4.59 8.83
CA THR A 99 -25.86 -6.05 8.70
C THR A 99 -25.96 -6.73 10.05
N ASP A 100 -26.70 -7.84 10.09
CA ASP A 100 -26.73 -8.74 11.24
C ASP A 100 -25.34 -9.35 11.44
N THR A 101 -24.80 -9.23 12.64
CA THR A 101 -23.42 -9.63 12.95
C THR A 101 -23.21 -11.15 13.01
N ILE A 102 -24.27 -11.95 13.02
CA ILE A 102 -24.23 -13.41 13.10
C ILE A 102 -24.57 -14.03 11.74
N THR A 103 -25.59 -13.54 11.05
CA THR A 103 -26.05 -14.10 9.77
C THR A 103 -25.49 -13.37 8.56
N GLY A 104 -24.99 -12.14 8.72
CA GLY A 104 -24.52 -11.29 7.62
C GLY A 104 -25.64 -10.68 6.78
N GLU A 105 -26.91 -10.89 7.15
CA GLU A 105 -28.06 -10.38 6.42
C GLU A 105 -28.16 -8.86 6.53
N VAL A 106 -28.44 -8.16 5.43
CA VAL A 106 -28.60 -6.70 5.42
C VAL A 106 -29.95 -6.35 6.02
N LEU A 107 -29.93 -5.76 7.21
CA LEU A 107 -31.12 -5.39 7.97
C LEU A 107 -31.69 -4.05 7.51
N GLN A 108 -30.81 -3.10 7.17
CA GLN A 108 -31.22 -1.75 6.77
C GLN A 108 -30.13 -1.05 5.95
N ILE A 109 -30.53 -0.24 4.99
CA ILE A 109 -29.65 0.64 4.22
C ILE A 109 -30.20 2.05 4.32
N ASP A 110 -29.40 2.96 4.87
CA ASP A 110 -29.74 4.38 4.96
C ASP A 110 -28.86 5.19 4.00
N HIS A 111 -29.49 6.13 3.30
CA HIS A 111 -28.81 7.07 2.41
C HIS A 111 -28.87 8.47 3.00
N PHE A 112 -27.70 9.07 3.18
CA PHE A 112 -27.55 10.44 3.65
C PHE A 112 -26.91 11.26 2.53
N THR A 113 -27.65 12.23 2.01
CA THR A 113 -27.16 13.12 0.98
C THR A 113 -26.89 14.49 1.59
N GLU A 114 -25.65 14.93 1.56
CA GLU A 114 -25.23 16.25 2.03
C GLU A 114 -24.59 17.02 0.87
N THR A 115 -25.20 18.13 0.48
CA THR A 115 -24.63 19.02 -0.55
C THR A 115 -23.81 20.12 0.12
N ARG A 116 -22.51 20.11 -0.10
CA ARG A 116 -21.59 21.15 0.40
C ARG A 116 -21.23 22.10 -0.71
N CYS A 117 -21.49 23.37 -0.46
CA CYS A 117 -21.17 24.46 -1.38
C CYS A 117 -20.08 25.31 -0.73
N SER A 118 -18.91 25.45 -1.36
CA SER A 118 -17.85 26.36 -0.89
C SER A 118 -17.65 27.54 -1.86
N PRO A 119 -17.43 28.76 -1.35
CA PRO A 119 -16.99 29.89 -2.17
C PRO A 119 -15.51 29.73 -2.56
N VAL A 120 -15.19 29.98 -3.83
CA VAL A 120 -13.80 30.03 -4.32
C VAL A 120 -13.15 31.37 -3.93
N GLY A 121 -12.30 31.32 -2.88
CA GLY A 121 -11.28 32.31 -2.46
C GLY A 121 -11.77 33.62 -1.80
N PRO A 122 -10.92 34.39 -1.05
CA PRO A 122 -9.47 34.28 -0.78
C PRO A 122 -9.02 34.38 0.73
N TYR A 123 -7.74 33.98 1.00
CA TYR A 123 -6.72 34.40 2.00
C TYR A 123 -6.93 34.38 3.56
N LEU A 124 -5.78 34.33 4.30
CA LEU A 124 -5.46 34.43 5.76
C LEU A 124 -5.35 33.10 6.55
N ASP A 125 -4.39 32.85 7.46
CA ASP A 125 -3.13 33.50 7.89
C ASP A 125 -2.17 32.36 8.30
N CYS A 126 -0.88 32.48 7.99
CA CYS A 126 0.10 31.38 8.14
C CYS A 126 0.48 31.17 9.62
N THR A 127 0.31 29.96 10.15
CA THR A 127 0.83 29.57 11.47
C THR A 127 1.78 28.39 11.28
N ASP A 128 3.03 28.72 10.93
CA ASP A 128 4.13 27.77 10.81
C ASP A 128 4.60 27.33 12.22
N LEU A 129 4.90 26.04 12.37
CA LEU A 129 5.40 25.39 13.58
C LEU A 129 6.91 25.05 13.51
N SER A 130 7.65 25.59 12.55
CA SER A 130 9.09 25.39 12.41
C SER A 130 9.93 26.16 13.44
N VAL A 131 11.12 25.63 13.77
CA VAL A 131 12.02 26.15 14.82
C VAL A 131 12.78 27.43 14.39
N ASN A 132 12.69 27.82 13.13
CA ASN A 132 13.37 29.00 12.55
C ASN A 132 12.41 29.88 11.72
N SER A 133 11.14 30.00 12.11
CA SER A 133 10.21 30.89 11.40
C SER A 133 10.44 32.35 11.78
N SER A 134 10.74 33.19 10.78
CA SER A 134 10.72 34.65 10.90
C SER A 134 9.28 35.16 10.75
N CYS A 135 8.42 34.86 11.72
CA CYS A 135 7.14 35.55 11.87
C CYS A 135 7.32 36.70 12.87
N GLY A 136 8.07 37.71 12.45
CA GLY A 136 8.34 38.92 13.21
C GLY A 136 7.84 40.14 12.46
N SER A 137 6.76 40.74 12.95
CA SER A 137 6.58 42.19 12.93
C SER A 137 5.42 42.56 13.84
N GLY A 138 5.73 42.64 15.14
CA GLY A 138 5.10 43.66 15.97
C GLY A 138 5.38 45.03 15.36
N ASN A 139 4.42 45.94 15.50
CA ASN A 139 4.53 47.34 15.09
C ASN A 139 5.86 47.96 15.54
N GLY A 140 6.62 48.51 14.60
CA GLY A 140 7.69 49.46 14.88
C GLY A 140 8.79 49.50 13.83
N GLY A 141 8.83 50.60 13.05
CA GLY A 141 10.07 51.18 12.55
C GLY A 141 10.56 50.78 11.16
N ASP A 142 10.32 51.68 10.22
CA ASP A 142 11.17 52.13 9.09
C ASP A 142 12.18 51.18 8.40
N SER A 143 12.04 51.22 7.06
CA SER A 143 13.10 51.20 6.04
C SER A 143 13.81 49.90 5.67
N GLY A 144 13.68 49.52 4.39
CA GLY A 144 14.82 49.06 3.59
C GLY A 144 14.78 47.63 3.05
N GLY A 145 14.31 47.51 1.79
CA GLY A 145 14.97 46.79 0.69
C GLY A 145 15.45 45.33 0.84
N GLY A 146 15.00 44.49 -0.10
CA GLY A 146 15.87 43.47 -0.70
C GLY A 146 15.36 42.03 -0.72
N GLY A 147 14.91 41.60 -1.89
CA GLY A 147 15.29 40.32 -2.55
C GLY A 147 15.08 38.99 -1.85
N GLY A 148 14.31 38.09 -2.49
CA GLY A 148 14.46 36.65 -2.28
C GLY A 148 13.17 35.87 -2.53
N GLY A 149 12.97 35.35 -3.75
CA GLY A 149 11.93 34.37 -4.03
C GLY A 149 12.23 33.05 -3.31
N GLY A 150 11.33 32.66 -2.40
CA GLY A 150 11.47 31.48 -1.55
C GLY A 150 10.30 30.51 -1.71
N SER A 151 10.66 29.31 -2.16
CA SER A 151 9.99 28.00 -2.16
C SER A 151 8.84 27.78 -1.16
N GLY A 152 7.79 27.07 -1.61
CA GLY A 152 6.57 26.76 -0.86
C GLY A 152 6.75 25.90 0.40
N ASN A 153 5.84 26.07 1.36
CA ASN A 153 5.94 25.71 2.79
C ASN A 153 5.27 24.37 3.20
N GLY A 154 5.23 23.34 2.34
CA GLY A 154 4.60 22.04 2.65
C GLY A 154 5.59 20.94 3.10
N TYR A 155 5.15 19.95 3.87
CA TYR A 155 5.98 18.75 4.15
C TYR A 155 5.93 17.79 2.96
N PRO A 156 7.02 17.10 2.58
CA PRO A 156 6.93 16.08 1.53
C PRO A 156 5.98 14.95 1.97
N TYR A 157 4.98 14.65 1.13
CA TYR A 157 4.21 13.43 1.20
C TYR A 157 5.16 12.30 0.81
N PRO A 158 5.29 11.23 1.60
CA PRO A 158 6.04 10.05 1.19
C PRO A 158 5.24 9.34 0.11
N ASP A 159 5.20 9.90 -1.10
CA ASP A 159 4.65 9.19 -2.24
C ASP A 159 5.77 8.48 -2.99
N THR A 160 5.67 7.17 -3.02
CA THR A 160 6.46 6.28 -3.87
C THR A 160 5.91 6.23 -5.31
N GLN A 161 4.95 7.09 -5.66
CA GLN A 161 4.24 7.07 -6.95
C GLN A 161 5.14 7.25 -8.18
N ASP A 162 6.29 7.91 -8.06
CA ASP A 162 7.19 8.13 -9.21
C ASP A 162 8.35 7.13 -9.31
N GLN A 163 8.41 6.11 -8.46
CA GLN A 163 9.47 5.11 -8.54
C GLN A 163 9.12 4.00 -9.53
N THR A 164 10.00 3.77 -10.49
CA THR A 164 9.96 2.58 -11.34
C THR A 164 10.00 1.30 -10.50
N PRO A 165 9.46 0.17 -11.00
CA PRO A 165 9.57 -1.13 -10.31
C PRO A 165 11.01 -1.49 -9.92
N CYS A 166 11.99 -1.10 -10.74
CA CYS A 166 13.42 -1.24 -10.45
C CYS A 166 13.85 -0.45 -9.22
N GLU A 167 13.56 0.84 -9.17
CA GLU A 167 13.90 1.72 -8.04
C GLU A 167 13.23 1.25 -6.75
N LYS A 168 11.97 0.82 -6.83
CA LYS A 168 11.27 0.25 -5.67
C LYS A 168 11.99 -0.96 -5.11
N THR A 169 12.42 -1.90 -5.94
CA THR A 169 13.14 -3.10 -5.49
C THR A 169 14.52 -2.73 -4.93
N LYS A 170 15.26 -1.88 -5.63
CA LYS A 170 16.57 -1.40 -5.18
C LYS A 170 16.48 -0.74 -3.81
N ASN A 171 15.55 0.20 -3.64
CA ASN A 171 15.35 0.92 -2.38
C ASN A 171 14.95 -0.02 -1.24
N ARG A 172 14.07 -1.00 -1.50
CA ARG A 172 13.69 -2.00 -0.49
C ARG A 172 14.85 -2.86 -0.02
N LEU A 173 15.69 -3.33 -0.93
CA LEU A 173 16.86 -4.15 -0.59
C LEU A 173 17.89 -3.37 0.25
N LEU A 174 17.93 -2.04 0.11
CA LEU A 174 18.79 -1.16 0.91
C LEU A 174 18.25 -0.87 2.31
N LEU A 175 17.00 -1.24 2.63
CA LEU A 175 16.43 -0.99 3.96
C LEU A 175 17.10 -1.87 5.01
N PRO A 176 17.58 -1.30 6.15
CA PRO A 176 18.37 -2.04 7.14
C PRO A 176 17.70 -3.30 7.72
N GLY A 177 16.36 -3.33 7.78
CA GLY A 177 15.59 -4.48 8.28
C GLY A 177 15.39 -5.61 7.26
N VAL A 178 15.60 -5.34 5.96
CA VAL A 178 15.27 -6.27 4.87
C VAL A 178 16.40 -7.26 4.64
N GLN A 179 17.64 -6.77 4.42
CA GLN A 179 18.77 -7.63 4.09
C GLN A 179 19.05 -8.73 5.13
N PRO A 180 19.04 -8.46 6.45
CA PRO A 180 19.27 -9.51 7.45
C PRO A 180 18.22 -10.63 7.40
N LYS A 181 16.98 -10.31 7.04
CA LYS A 181 15.90 -11.29 6.90
C LYS A 181 15.97 -12.05 5.60
N ILE A 182 16.40 -11.44 4.50
CA ILE A 182 16.72 -12.16 3.27
C ILE A 182 17.87 -13.14 3.51
N ASP A 183 18.90 -12.76 4.26
CA ASP A 183 20.02 -13.64 4.58
C ASP A 183 19.60 -14.81 5.50
N GLU A 184 18.72 -14.56 6.48
CA GLU A 184 18.07 -15.61 7.27
C GLU A 184 17.33 -16.62 6.37
N LEU A 185 16.56 -16.14 5.38
CA LEU A 185 15.81 -16.98 4.46
C LEU A 185 16.72 -17.74 3.50
N LYS A 186 17.82 -17.13 3.01
CA LYS A 186 18.84 -17.82 2.21
C LYS A 186 19.47 -18.97 3.00
N ALA A 187 19.84 -18.72 4.26
CA ALA A 187 20.37 -19.75 5.15
C ALA A 187 19.33 -20.86 5.43
N GLN A 188 18.04 -20.51 5.57
CA GLN A 188 16.98 -21.51 5.74
C GLN A 188 16.78 -22.36 4.49
N SER A 189 16.92 -21.76 3.30
CA SER A 189 16.62 -22.42 2.02
C SER A 189 17.36 -23.74 1.88
N VAL A 190 18.62 -23.83 2.35
CA VAL A 190 19.44 -25.05 2.24
C VAL A 190 19.10 -26.12 3.27
N LEU A 191 18.36 -25.79 4.34
CA LEU A 191 18.03 -26.70 5.45
C LEU A 191 16.70 -27.45 5.26
N GLY A 192 15.85 -26.99 4.34
CA GLY A 192 14.50 -27.51 4.17
C GLY A 192 13.45 -26.79 5.03
N GLY A 193 12.17 -27.00 4.70
CA GLY A 193 11.06 -26.25 5.26
C GLY A 193 11.05 -24.78 4.83
N GLU A 194 9.86 -24.19 4.76
CA GLU A 194 9.73 -22.78 4.37
C GLU A 194 9.50 -21.88 5.58
N LYS A 195 10.10 -20.70 5.51
CA LYS A 195 9.87 -19.58 6.41
C LYS A 195 9.59 -18.35 5.58
N GLY A 196 8.84 -17.41 6.15
CA GLY A 196 8.63 -16.11 5.52
C GLY A 196 8.56 -14.96 6.51
N VAL A 197 8.68 -13.76 5.97
CA VAL A 197 8.71 -12.50 6.71
C VAL A 197 7.92 -11.48 5.92
N LYS A 198 7.08 -10.69 6.59
CA LYS A 198 6.39 -9.54 5.99
C LYS A 198 7.17 -8.28 6.26
N PHE A 199 7.05 -7.29 5.38
CA PHE A 199 7.70 -5.99 5.54
C PHE A 199 6.70 -4.87 5.39
N LYS A 200 6.80 -3.89 6.29
CA LYS A 200 6.14 -2.59 6.14
C LYS A 200 6.87 -1.77 5.07
N LEU A 201 6.27 -0.65 4.67
CA LEU A 201 6.85 0.24 3.66
C LEU A 201 8.23 0.80 4.06
N ASP A 202 8.47 0.98 5.37
CA ASP A 202 9.75 1.42 5.93
C ASP A 202 10.80 0.30 6.09
N GLY A 203 10.47 -0.93 5.68
CA GLY A 203 11.34 -2.09 5.79
C GLY A 203 11.36 -2.76 7.15
N THR A 204 10.50 -2.33 8.09
CA THR A 204 10.33 -3.02 9.38
C THR A 204 9.79 -4.43 9.15
N PRO A 205 10.52 -5.48 9.57
CA PRO A 205 10.08 -6.86 9.40
C PRO A 205 9.03 -7.27 10.46
N SER A 206 8.14 -8.18 10.08
CA SER A 206 7.38 -8.98 11.05
C SER A 206 8.29 -10.00 11.74
N PRO A 207 7.81 -10.67 12.82
CA PRO A 207 8.41 -11.93 13.24
C PRO A 207 8.48 -12.93 12.08
N THR A 208 9.47 -13.82 12.13
CA THR A 208 9.59 -14.90 11.16
C THR A 208 8.43 -15.87 11.32
N ILE A 209 7.78 -16.19 10.20
CA ILE A 209 6.64 -17.08 10.10
C ILE A 209 7.15 -18.45 9.67
N THR A 210 6.84 -19.49 10.43
CA THR A 210 7.12 -20.87 10.04
C THR A 210 6.03 -21.36 9.09
N GLY A 211 6.44 -21.76 7.88
CA GLY A 211 5.58 -22.36 6.87
C GLY A 211 5.46 -23.88 7.00
N LYS A 212 4.91 -24.47 5.95
CA LYS A 212 4.87 -25.91 5.69
C LYS A 212 6.05 -26.30 4.80
N ALA A 213 6.02 -27.51 4.23
CA ALA A 213 7.08 -28.02 3.37
C ALA A 213 7.32 -27.16 2.12
N HIS A 214 6.24 -26.64 1.51
CA HIS A 214 6.27 -25.89 0.24
C HIS A 214 5.23 -24.76 0.21
N SER A 215 4.98 -24.15 1.37
CA SER A 215 4.16 -22.93 1.44
C SER A 215 4.38 -22.18 2.74
N VAL A 216 4.37 -20.86 2.67
CA VAL A 216 4.22 -19.99 3.84
C VAL A 216 2.85 -19.33 3.76
N ASN A 217 2.12 -19.23 4.89
CA ASN A 217 0.92 -18.41 4.95
C ASN A 217 1.26 -17.10 5.67
N PHE A 218 1.23 -15.98 4.96
CA PHE A 218 1.55 -14.66 5.51
C PHE A 218 0.45 -14.11 6.45
N GLY A 219 -0.72 -14.75 6.50
CA GLY A 219 -1.83 -14.37 7.36
C GLY A 219 -2.37 -12.97 7.02
N ASN A 220 -2.73 -12.18 8.04
CA ASN A 220 -3.19 -10.81 7.81
C ASN A 220 -2.07 -9.92 7.23
N THR A 221 -2.29 -9.40 6.02
CA THR A 221 -1.37 -8.55 5.26
C THR A 221 -1.58 -7.05 5.49
N THR A 222 -2.59 -6.66 6.27
CA THR A 222 -2.90 -5.25 6.56
C THR A 222 -1.70 -4.52 7.16
N GLY A 223 -1.36 -3.36 6.58
CA GLY A 223 -0.23 -2.52 7.03
C GLY A 223 1.14 -3.01 6.58
N TYR A 224 1.23 -4.05 5.75
CA TYR A 224 2.46 -4.53 5.14
C TYR A 224 2.46 -4.24 3.63
N ALA A 225 3.61 -3.87 3.10
CA ALA A 225 3.82 -3.64 1.67
C ALA A 225 4.10 -4.96 0.93
N GLY A 226 4.65 -5.98 1.59
CA GLY A 226 4.93 -7.25 0.95
C GLY A 226 5.57 -8.25 1.88
N GLY A 227 6.18 -9.28 1.29
CA GLY A 227 6.89 -10.32 2.05
C GLY A 227 8.04 -10.95 1.27
N TYR A 228 8.82 -11.74 1.99
CA TYR A 228 9.77 -12.70 1.42
C TYR A 228 9.55 -14.06 2.05
N HIS A 229 9.81 -15.13 1.30
CA HIS A 229 9.98 -16.48 1.85
C HIS A 229 11.14 -17.21 1.19
N ASN A 230 11.56 -18.32 1.78
CA ASN A 230 12.49 -19.24 1.12
C ASN A 230 11.73 -20.40 0.48
N HIS A 231 12.25 -20.86 -0.65
CA HIS A 231 11.93 -22.19 -1.18
C HIS A 231 12.92 -23.20 -0.59
N THR A 232 12.58 -24.48 -0.65
CA THR A 232 13.42 -25.57 -0.10
C THR A 232 14.27 -26.23 -1.18
N PRO A 233 15.21 -27.14 -0.84
CA PRO A 233 15.99 -27.87 -1.84
C PRO A 233 15.13 -28.82 -2.68
N ALA A 234 13.95 -29.19 -2.17
CA ALA A 234 12.94 -29.92 -2.89
C ALA A 234 11.88 -28.95 -3.44
N GLY A 235 11.40 -29.23 -4.65
CA GLY A 235 10.37 -28.43 -5.32
C GLY A 235 10.93 -27.49 -6.39
N ILE A 236 10.04 -26.66 -6.93
CA ILE A 236 10.35 -25.78 -8.05
C ILE A 236 10.80 -24.42 -7.48
N PRO A 237 11.98 -23.89 -7.87
CA PRO A 237 12.53 -22.67 -7.30
C PRO A 237 11.93 -21.41 -7.95
N MET A 238 10.60 -21.31 -7.93
CA MET A 238 9.84 -20.19 -8.50
C MET A 238 8.48 -20.04 -7.83
N PHE A 239 7.93 -18.83 -7.81
CA PHE A 239 6.61 -18.55 -7.24
C PHE A 239 5.54 -19.50 -7.81
N SER A 240 4.86 -20.19 -6.90
CA SER A 240 3.74 -21.07 -7.19
C SER A 240 2.43 -20.28 -7.35
N PRO A 241 1.34 -20.90 -7.83
CA PRO A 241 0.02 -20.28 -7.81
C PRO A 241 -0.43 -19.81 -6.42
N GLY A 242 -0.03 -20.54 -5.37
CA GLY A 242 -0.29 -20.13 -3.98
C GLY A 242 0.44 -18.84 -3.61
N ASP A 243 1.69 -18.68 -4.05
CA ASP A 243 2.48 -17.48 -3.81
C ASP A 243 1.90 -16.27 -4.56
N ILE A 244 1.50 -16.47 -5.81
CA ILE A 244 0.84 -15.43 -6.63
C ILE A 244 -0.47 -14.98 -5.96
N ASN A 245 -1.26 -15.92 -5.42
CA ASN A 245 -2.48 -15.56 -4.68
C ASN A 245 -2.18 -14.77 -3.38
N GLN A 246 -1.05 -15.04 -2.73
CA GLN A 246 -0.62 -14.25 -1.58
C GLN A 246 -0.16 -12.84 -1.96
N LEU A 247 0.49 -12.65 -3.13
CA LEU A 247 0.75 -11.32 -3.67
C LEU A 247 -0.54 -10.52 -3.84
N LEU A 248 -1.62 -11.15 -4.35
CA LEU A 248 -2.91 -10.47 -4.45
C LEU A 248 -3.46 -10.07 -3.08
N SER A 249 -3.22 -10.85 -2.03
CA SER A 249 -3.57 -10.49 -0.66
C SER A 249 -2.80 -9.27 -0.14
N PHE A 250 -1.54 -9.08 -0.54
CA PHE A 250 -0.81 -7.84 -0.26
C PHE A 250 -1.36 -6.67 -1.09
N ALA A 251 -1.68 -6.87 -2.36
CA ALA A 251 -2.25 -5.85 -3.23
C ALA A 251 -3.60 -5.34 -2.71
N ARG A 252 -4.49 -6.24 -2.27
CA ARG A 252 -5.77 -5.88 -1.65
C ARG A 252 -5.63 -5.16 -0.32
N ALA A 253 -4.53 -5.39 0.40
CA ALA A 253 -4.26 -4.74 1.68
C ALA A 253 -3.60 -3.36 1.54
N GLN A 254 -3.27 -2.92 0.32
CA GLN A 254 -2.77 -1.57 0.08
C GLN A 254 -3.92 -0.54 0.19
N PRO A 255 -3.64 0.71 0.61
CA PRO A 255 -4.64 1.76 0.62
C PRO A 255 -5.27 1.96 -0.76
N THR A 256 -6.61 1.90 -0.84
CA THR A 256 -7.39 2.01 -2.09
C THR A 256 -7.46 3.43 -2.64
N SER A 257 -7.06 4.41 -1.85
CA SER A 257 -7.11 5.85 -2.13
C SER A 257 -6.17 6.35 -3.21
N SER A 258 -5.16 5.58 -3.60
CA SER A 258 -4.00 6.10 -4.34
C SER A 258 -3.60 5.29 -5.59
N ASN A 259 -4.45 4.36 -6.07
CA ASN A 259 -4.05 3.36 -7.08
C ASN A 259 -2.71 2.66 -6.70
N ASN A 260 -2.44 2.55 -5.40
CA ASN A 260 -1.18 2.13 -4.80
C ASN A 260 -1.10 0.61 -4.62
N THR A 261 -1.80 -0.16 -5.43
CA THR A 261 -1.54 -1.61 -5.49
C THR A 261 -0.09 -1.90 -5.91
N GLY A 262 0.57 -0.94 -6.57
CA GLY A 262 1.96 -1.02 -7.02
C GLY A 262 3.04 -1.05 -5.92
N ASN A 263 2.68 -0.96 -4.64
CA ASN A 263 3.62 -1.25 -3.55
C ASN A 263 3.64 -2.73 -3.15
N ALA A 264 2.63 -3.50 -3.57
CA ALA A 264 2.54 -4.91 -3.23
C ALA A 264 3.61 -5.75 -3.93
N TYR A 265 4.29 -6.59 -3.15
CA TYR A 265 5.31 -7.48 -3.68
C TYR A 265 5.45 -8.77 -2.89
N LEU A 266 6.06 -9.75 -3.54
CA LEU A 266 6.56 -10.94 -2.88
C LEU A 266 7.93 -11.30 -3.43
N GLY A 267 8.88 -11.56 -2.54
CA GLY A 267 10.20 -12.03 -2.87
C GLY A 267 10.39 -13.50 -2.48
N MET A 268 11.27 -14.20 -3.20
CA MET A 268 11.69 -15.55 -2.83
C MET A 268 13.20 -15.71 -2.98
N VAL A 269 13.77 -16.59 -2.17
CA VAL A 269 15.16 -17.07 -2.30
C VAL A 269 15.17 -18.60 -2.32
N ALA A 270 16.03 -19.19 -3.15
CA ALA A 270 16.14 -20.64 -3.28
C ALA A 270 17.60 -21.11 -3.17
N PRO A 271 17.84 -22.41 -2.86
CA PRO A 271 19.18 -22.95 -2.56
C PRO A 271 20.19 -22.88 -3.70
N ASN A 272 19.72 -22.82 -4.94
CA ASN A 272 20.55 -22.71 -6.14
C ASN A 272 20.98 -21.27 -6.46
N GLY A 273 20.76 -20.33 -5.53
CA GLY A 273 21.09 -18.92 -5.71
C GLY A 273 20.04 -18.13 -6.48
N MET A 274 18.94 -18.76 -6.91
CA MET A 274 17.81 -18.03 -7.49
C MET A 274 17.19 -17.10 -6.45
N HIS A 275 16.98 -15.86 -6.85
CA HIS A 275 16.41 -14.80 -6.03
C HIS A 275 15.53 -13.96 -6.95
N TYR A 276 14.23 -13.95 -6.65
CA TYR A 276 13.22 -13.32 -7.50
C TYR A 276 12.32 -12.44 -6.64
N VAL A 277 11.83 -11.37 -7.25
CA VAL A 277 10.79 -10.51 -6.69
C VAL A 277 9.71 -10.35 -7.73
N MET A 278 8.48 -10.64 -7.35
CA MET A 278 7.31 -10.26 -8.14
C MET A 278 6.65 -9.03 -7.55
N ASN A 279 6.43 -8.02 -8.38
CA ASN A 279 5.75 -6.80 -8.02
C ASN A 279 4.38 -6.77 -8.69
N PHE A 280 3.35 -6.42 -7.94
CA PHE A 280 2.05 -6.21 -8.53
C PHE A 280 2.06 -4.90 -9.35
N ASN A 281 1.51 -4.98 -10.57
CA ASN A 281 1.46 -3.90 -11.54
C ASN A 281 0.04 -3.74 -12.15
N GLY A 282 -0.94 -4.48 -11.63
CA GLY A 282 -2.34 -4.35 -12.01
C GLY A 282 -3.06 -3.22 -11.27
N ALA A 283 -4.29 -2.95 -11.67
CA ALA A 283 -5.21 -2.09 -10.94
C ALA A 283 -5.75 -2.83 -9.69
N TYR A 284 -6.45 -2.11 -8.82
CA TYR A 284 -7.06 -2.72 -7.62
C TYR A 284 -8.06 -3.83 -7.98
N GLU A 285 -8.82 -3.64 -9.05
CA GLU A 285 -9.78 -4.59 -9.59
C GLU A 285 -9.11 -5.89 -10.03
N ASP A 286 -7.87 -5.83 -10.54
CA ASP A 286 -7.10 -7.02 -10.89
C ASP A 286 -6.71 -7.82 -9.63
N ALA A 287 -6.52 -7.13 -8.49
CA ALA A 287 -6.21 -7.76 -7.20
C ALA A 287 -7.45 -8.37 -6.50
N LEU A 288 -8.65 -7.96 -6.92
CA LEU A 288 -9.92 -8.53 -6.44
C LEU A 288 -10.21 -9.92 -7.02
N LYS A 289 -9.40 -10.41 -7.97
CA LYS A 289 -9.48 -11.80 -8.40
C LYS A 289 -9.27 -12.71 -7.20
N ASP A 290 -10.32 -13.47 -6.90
CA ASP A 290 -10.31 -14.48 -5.86
C ASP A 290 -10.32 -15.87 -6.51
N PHE A 291 -9.50 -16.75 -5.96
CA PHE A 291 -9.35 -18.10 -6.45
C PHE A 291 -9.78 -19.06 -5.35
N SER A 292 -10.80 -19.86 -5.64
CA SER A 292 -11.17 -20.98 -4.77
C SER A 292 -9.98 -21.93 -4.60
N GLN A 293 -10.01 -22.76 -3.55
CA GLN A 293 -9.01 -23.80 -3.37
C GLN A 293 -8.92 -24.73 -4.59
N GLU A 294 -10.06 -25.07 -5.20
CA GLU A 294 -10.11 -25.86 -6.43
C GLU A 294 -9.39 -25.18 -7.59
N ASN A 295 -9.56 -23.87 -7.77
CA ASN A 295 -8.82 -23.11 -8.78
C ASN A 295 -7.30 -23.17 -8.51
N ILE A 296 -6.89 -22.95 -7.26
CA ILE A 296 -5.48 -23.02 -6.86
C ILE A 296 -4.89 -24.42 -7.08
N ASP A 297 -5.64 -25.47 -6.76
CA ASP A 297 -5.20 -26.85 -6.97
C ASP A 297 -5.06 -27.17 -8.46
N ASN A 298 -6.01 -26.73 -9.29
CA ASN A 298 -5.96 -26.86 -10.74
C ASN A 298 -4.76 -26.11 -11.34
N PHE A 299 -4.52 -24.87 -10.93
CA PHE A 299 -3.34 -24.12 -11.37
C PHE A 299 -2.05 -24.77 -10.89
N THR A 300 -2.03 -25.35 -9.68
CA THR A 300 -0.85 -26.04 -9.14
C THR A 300 -0.55 -27.31 -9.94
N LYS A 301 -1.58 -28.01 -10.41
CA LYS A 301 -1.40 -29.14 -11.33
C LYS A 301 -0.81 -28.67 -12.67
N LEU A 302 -1.38 -27.64 -13.28
CA LEU A 302 -0.86 -27.07 -14.53
C LEU A 302 0.59 -26.58 -14.38
N TYR A 303 0.91 -25.92 -13.26
CA TYR A 303 2.26 -25.49 -12.91
C TYR A 303 3.26 -26.64 -12.91
N ARG A 304 2.91 -27.78 -12.31
CA ARG A 304 3.76 -28.98 -12.30
C ARG A 304 3.83 -29.68 -13.66
N ASP A 305 2.74 -29.69 -14.41
CA ASP A 305 2.70 -30.29 -15.75
C ASP A 305 3.56 -29.49 -16.72
N THR A 306 3.50 -28.15 -16.65
CA THR A 306 4.38 -27.24 -17.41
C THR A 306 5.85 -27.43 -17.03
N GLU A 307 6.18 -27.54 -15.74
CA GLU A 307 7.57 -27.79 -15.32
C GLU A 307 8.10 -29.11 -15.87
N ARG A 308 7.29 -30.17 -15.81
CA ARG A 308 7.64 -31.47 -16.40
C ARG A 308 7.87 -31.38 -17.91
N GLU A 309 7.03 -30.64 -18.64
CA GLU A 309 7.21 -30.41 -20.08
C GLU A 309 8.50 -29.64 -20.37
N LEU A 310 8.76 -28.54 -19.65
CA LEU A 310 9.98 -27.73 -19.83
C LEU A 310 11.25 -28.53 -19.53
N THR A 311 11.20 -29.44 -18.56
CA THR A 311 12.33 -30.30 -18.19
C THR A 311 12.42 -31.59 -19.02
N ASP A 312 11.50 -31.83 -19.95
CA ASP A 312 11.56 -32.97 -20.85
C ASP A 312 12.71 -32.79 -21.86
N PHE A 313 13.76 -33.60 -21.67
CA PHE A 313 14.95 -33.58 -22.50
C PHE A 313 14.68 -33.98 -23.96
N GLU A 314 13.71 -34.87 -24.22
CA GLU A 314 13.39 -35.30 -25.59
C GLU A 314 12.75 -34.18 -26.39
N ILE A 315 12.03 -33.27 -25.71
CA ILE A 315 11.33 -32.13 -26.32
C ILE A 315 12.23 -30.89 -26.37
N ASN A 316 12.87 -30.54 -25.25
CA ASN A 316 13.53 -29.24 -25.06
C ASN A 316 15.06 -29.33 -24.98
N GLY A 317 15.63 -30.54 -25.00
CA GLY A 317 17.06 -30.75 -24.82
C GLY A 317 17.56 -30.14 -23.50
N ASN A 318 18.69 -29.42 -23.56
CA ASN A 318 19.28 -28.74 -22.39
C ASN A 318 18.83 -27.27 -22.24
N THR A 319 17.82 -26.82 -23.00
CA THR A 319 17.46 -25.39 -23.05
C THR A 319 17.00 -24.86 -21.69
N TYR A 320 16.16 -25.62 -20.99
CA TYR A 320 15.52 -25.22 -19.74
C TYR A 320 16.04 -25.96 -18.51
N ILE A 321 17.06 -26.80 -18.67
CA ILE A 321 17.66 -27.56 -17.57
C ILE A 321 19.16 -27.25 -17.46
N ASN A 322 19.67 -27.33 -16.24
CA ASN A 322 21.09 -27.29 -15.95
C ASN A 322 21.72 -28.68 -16.19
N PRO A 323 23.06 -28.79 -16.24
CA PRO A 323 23.76 -30.08 -16.38
C PRO A 323 23.44 -31.10 -15.26
N ASP A 324 22.95 -30.66 -14.10
CA ASP A 324 22.51 -31.51 -13.01
C ASP A 324 21.05 -32.02 -13.18
N GLY A 325 20.42 -31.73 -14.32
CA GLY A 325 19.06 -32.13 -14.66
C GLY A 325 17.96 -31.27 -14.04
N LYS A 326 18.30 -30.25 -13.23
CA LYS A 326 17.31 -29.37 -12.60
C LYS A 326 16.93 -28.23 -13.53
N ILE A 327 15.68 -27.76 -13.42
CA ILE A 327 15.21 -26.59 -14.16
C ILE A 327 16.11 -25.37 -13.90
N ASN A 328 16.50 -24.67 -14.96
CA ASN A 328 17.36 -23.49 -14.92
C ASN A 328 16.54 -22.19 -14.84
N ASN A 329 17.20 -21.03 -14.76
CA ASN A 329 16.54 -19.71 -14.67
C ASN A 329 15.57 -19.47 -15.82
N LEU A 330 15.96 -19.84 -17.05
CA LEU A 330 15.13 -19.65 -18.24
C LEU A 330 13.84 -20.48 -18.14
N GLY A 331 13.96 -21.75 -17.72
CA GLY A 331 12.82 -22.64 -17.54
C GLY A 331 11.84 -22.13 -16.50
N VAL A 332 12.34 -21.73 -15.31
CA VAL A 332 11.45 -21.24 -14.25
C VAL A 332 10.80 -19.90 -14.59
N GLU A 333 11.48 -19.03 -15.33
CA GLU A 333 10.92 -17.76 -15.79
C GLU A 333 9.78 -17.99 -16.80
N ILE A 334 9.95 -18.90 -17.77
CA ILE A 334 8.85 -19.31 -18.67
C ILE A 334 7.68 -19.89 -17.89
N LEU A 335 7.95 -20.80 -16.96
CA LEU A 335 6.94 -21.41 -16.09
C LEU A 335 6.11 -20.35 -15.36
N PHE A 336 6.78 -19.34 -14.79
CA PHE A 336 6.11 -18.23 -14.10
C PHE A 336 5.12 -17.48 -15.01
N PHE A 337 5.54 -17.07 -16.22
CA PHE A 337 4.66 -16.33 -17.13
C PHE A 337 3.52 -17.19 -17.67
N GLN A 338 3.75 -18.48 -17.94
CA GLN A 338 2.66 -19.40 -18.31
C GLN A 338 1.65 -19.55 -17.16
N THR A 339 2.13 -19.57 -15.92
CA THR A 339 1.28 -19.63 -14.72
C THR A 339 0.42 -18.37 -14.60
N LEU A 340 1.03 -17.18 -14.76
CA LEU A 340 0.28 -15.93 -14.79
C LEU A 340 -0.79 -15.91 -15.88
N LYS A 341 -0.46 -16.42 -17.09
CA LYS A 341 -1.42 -16.53 -18.18
C LYS A 341 -2.60 -17.43 -17.81
N ASN A 342 -2.34 -18.61 -17.23
CA ASN A 342 -3.37 -19.55 -16.80
C ASN A 342 -4.26 -18.97 -15.69
N MET A 343 -3.69 -18.16 -14.80
CA MET A 343 -4.42 -17.43 -13.75
C MET A 343 -5.11 -16.15 -14.26
N GLY A 344 -4.94 -15.79 -15.54
CA GLY A 344 -5.49 -14.56 -16.13
C GLY A 344 -4.85 -13.27 -15.60
N LEU A 345 -3.61 -13.33 -15.12
CA LEU A 345 -2.84 -12.21 -14.55
C LEU A 345 -1.72 -11.73 -15.49
N ASN A 346 -1.80 -12.07 -16.78
CA ASN A 346 -0.82 -11.64 -17.78
C ASN A 346 -0.69 -10.11 -17.83
N GLY A 347 0.56 -9.61 -17.74
CA GLY A 347 0.86 -8.18 -17.72
C GLY A 347 0.49 -7.45 -16.41
N LYS A 348 -0.02 -8.16 -15.40
CA LYS A 348 -0.43 -7.57 -14.11
C LYS A 348 0.62 -7.73 -13.02
N ILE A 349 1.66 -8.52 -13.27
CA ILE A 349 2.73 -8.78 -12.32
C ILE A 349 4.06 -8.68 -13.08
N ILE A 350 5.01 -7.95 -12.51
CA ILE A 350 6.37 -7.78 -13.03
C ILE A 350 7.30 -8.72 -12.27
N LEU A 351 8.04 -9.56 -12.99
CA LEU A 351 9.07 -10.42 -12.41
C LEU A 351 10.44 -9.73 -12.50
N GLN A 352 11.17 -9.77 -11.40
CA GLN A 352 12.55 -9.32 -11.32
C GLN A 352 13.43 -10.44 -10.79
N ARG A 353 14.57 -10.67 -11.46
CA ARG A 353 15.65 -11.51 -10.94
C ARG A 353 16.67 -10.63 -10.23
N ILE A 354 17.17 -11.09 -9.10
CA ILE A 354 18.28 -10.47 -8.38
C ILE A 354 19.46 -11.42 -8.50
N ASP A 355 20.45 -11.04 -9.31
CA ASP A 355 21.65 -11.85 -9.51
C ASP A 355 22.53 -11.85 -8.26
N VAL A 356 23.51 -12.75 -8.22
CA VAL A 356 24.42 -12.94 -7.06
C VAL A 356 25.20 -11.67 -6.69
N ASN A 357 25.46 -10.80 -7.66
CA ASN A 357 26.11 -9.49 -7.47
C ASN A 357 25.12 -8.38 -7.07
N ASN A 358 23.88 -8.71 -6.73
CA ASN A 358 22.76 -7.80 -6.46
C ASN A 358 22.33 -6.93 -7.65
N THR A 359 22.72 -7.27 -8.88
CA THR A 359 22.13 -6.67 -10.08
C THR A 359 20.68 -7.11 -10.19
N ILE A 360 19.77 -6.16 -10.37
CA ILE A 360 18.34 -6.42 -10.56
C ILE A 360 18.08 -6.44 -12.08
N GLN A 361 17.40 -7.47 -12.56
CA GLN A 361 16.98 -7.60 -13.95
C GLN A 361 15.45 -7.71 -14.02
N ASN A 362 14.81 -6.88 -14.82
CA ASN A 362 13.42 -7.09 -15.22
C ASN A 362 13.38 -8.26 -16.22
N ILE A 363 12.45 -9.18 -15.99
CA ILE A 363 12.20 -10.30 -16.88
C ILE A 363 10.84 -10.07 -17.54
N GLU A 364 10.79 -10.15 -18.85
CA GLU A 364 9.57 -9.97 -19.64
C GLU A 364 9.43 -11.10 -20.65
N VAL A 365 8.19 -11.42 -21.02
CA VAL A 365 7.89 -12.34 -22.11
C VAL A 365 7.37 -11.56 -23.31
N THR A 366 8.00 -11.77 -24.46
CA THR A 366 7.56 -11.20 -25.74
C THR A 366 6.31 -11.90 -26.27
N THR A 367 5.69 -11.35 -27.31
CA THR A 367 4.54 -11.96 -28.00
C THR A 367 4.84 -13.34 -28.59
N ASN A 368 6.12 -13.68 -28.78
CA ASN A 368 6.57 -14.96 -29.31
C ASN A 368 6.97 -15.96 -28.21
N ASN A 369 6.54 -15.73 -26.95
CA ASN A 369 6.93 -16.52 -25.78
C ASN A 369 8.46 -16.58 -25.53
N GLN A 370 9.22 -15.61 -26.03
CA GLN A 370 10.66 -15.50 -25.74
C GLN A 370 10.88 -14.54 -24.58
N LEU A 371 11.80 -14.91 -23.68
CA LEU A 371 12.18 -14.08 -22.55
C LEU A 371 13.15 -12.98 -22.98
N VAL A 372 12.89 -11.77 -22.49
CA VAL A 372 13.79 -10.63 -22.59
C VAL A 372 14.18 -10.23 -21.18
N THR A 373 15.47 -9.99 -20.98
CA THR A 373 16.02 -9.54 -19.70
C THR A 373 16.60 -8.15 -19.88
N THR A 374 16.16 -7.21 -19.04
CA THR A 374 16.60 -5.83 -19.07
C THR A 374 17.16 -5.48 -17.70
N SER A 375 18.44 -5.07 -17.65
CA SER A 375 19.07 -4.65 -16.39
C SER A 375 18.43 -3.37 -15.87
N CYS A 376 18.14 -3.32 -14.57
CA CYS A 376 17.77 -2.11 -13.87
C CYS A 376 19.03 -1.24 -13.71
N SER A 377 19.12 -0.15 -14.48
CA SER A 377 20.22 0.83 -14.39
C SER A 377 20.14 1.70 -13.15
#